data_AF-A0A2U3NA39-F1
#
_entry.id   AF-A0A2U3NA39-F1
#
_cell.length_a   1.000
_cell.length_b   1.000
_cell.length_c   1.000
_cell.angle_alpha   90.00
_cell.angle_beta   90.00
_cell.angle_gamma   90.00
#
_symmetry.space_group_name_H-M   'P 1'
#
loop_
_entity.id
_entity.type
_entity.pdbx_description
1 polymer ?
#
loop_
_entity_poly.entity_id
_entity_poly.type
_entity_poly.pdbx_seq_one_letter_code
_entity_poly.pdbx_strand_id
1 'polypeptide(L)'
;VGFPVGSWPENWHRSRLFRVLSLGGYVAFDLPRVVTGLGAALLAGIVATHAYLMYSMATRDALPGVFVVYAAAMIAVCLLAGGMVFGRNPAVAQAGWYFGSALSVVVTGVDVATRIASLPGLTAVTGRWDVAPATFALAFAGAFIGLHATVLLGINVAYPRRQLWED
;
A
#
# COMPACT_ATOMS: atom_id res chain seq x y z
N VAL A 1 17.79 15.42 6.70
CA VAL A 1 17.54 15.86 5.32
C VAL A 1 16.27 15.15 4.85
N GLY A 2 15.11 15.77 5.09
CA GLY A 2 13.80 15.19 4.76
C GLY A 2 13.30 15.79 3.46
N PHE A 3 12.76 14.97 2.57
CA PHE A 3 12.07 15.47 1.38
C PHE A 3 10.76 16.13 1.82
N PRO A 4 10.64 17.47 1.72
CA PRO A 4 9.44 18.16 2.14
C PRO A 4 8.42 18.09 1.01
N VAL A 5 7.21 18.52 1.33
CA VAL A 5 6.20 18.94 0.37
C VAL A 5 6.79 19.85 -0.73
N GLY A 6 7.91 20.55 -0.49
CA GLY A 6 8.61 21.41 -1.46
C GLY A 6 9.64 20.77 -2.42
N SER A 7 9.57 19.46 -2.72
CA SER A 7 10.42 18.85 -3.77
C SER A 7 9.72 18.71 -5.12
N TRP A 8 8.42 18.97 -5.17
CA TRP A 8 7.70 19.05 -6.41
C TRP A 8 8.01 20.39 -7.08
N PRO A 9 8.14 20.40 -8.42
CA PRO A 9 8.42 21.64 -9.11
C PRO A 9 7.31 22.66 -8.82
N GLU A 10 7.69 23.93 -8.63
CA GLU A 10 6.80 24.99 -8.15
C GLU A 10 5.51 25.14 -9.00
N ASN A 11 5.61 24.78 -10.28
CA ASN A 11 4.50 24.73 -11.22
C ASN A 11 3.41 23.72 -10.83
N TRP A 12 3.76 22.61 -10.18
CA TRP A 12 2.83 21.59 -9.71
C TRP A 12 1.92 22.12 -8.61
N HIS A 13 2.51 22.76 -7.59
CA HIS A 13 1.75 23.37 -6.49
C HIS A 13 0.82 24.49 -6.94
N ARG A 14 1.20 25.22 -8.00
CA ARG A 14 0.37 26.28 -8.59
C ARG A 14 -0.70 25.75 -9.54
N SER A 15 -0.64 24.49 -9.95
CA SER A 15 -1.59 23.90 -10.88
C SER A 15 -3.01 23.85 -10.28
N ARG A 16 -4.04 24.04 -11.12
CA ARG A 16 -5.44 23.88 -10.70
C ARG A 16 -5.71 22.47 -10.21
N LEU A 17 -5.06 21.47 -10.79
CA LEU A 17 -5.20 20.06 -10.44
C LEU A 17 -4.78 19.81 -8.99
N PHE A 18 -3.59 20.29 -8.59
CA PHE A 18 -3.12 20.15 -7.21
C PHE A 18 -4.09 20.82 -6.23
N ARG A 19 -4.59 22.02 -6.55
CA ARG A 19 -5.54 22.76 -5.71
C ARG A 19 -6.88 22.05 -5.57
N VAL A 20 -7.37 21.37 -6.60
CA VAL A 20 -8.59 20.55 -6.53
C VAL A 20 -8.34 19.28 -5.71
N LEU A 21 -7.22 18.59 -5.95
CA LEU A 21 -6.87 17.34 -5.28
C LEU A 21 -6.57 17.55 -3.78
N SER A 22 -5.94 18.65 -3.39
CA SER A 22 -5.70 19.01 -1.99
C SER A 22 -6.91 19.66 -1.32
N LEU A 23 -8.08 19.68 -1.98
CA LEU A 23 -9.31 20.32 -1.49
C LEU A 23 -9.07 21.80 -1.12
N GLY A 24 -8.22 22.48 -1.88
CA GLY A 24 -7.81 23.86 -1.66
C GLY A 24 -6.95 24.08 -0.42
N GLY A 25 -6.53 23.03 0.27
CA GLY A 25 -5.89 23.10 1.58
C GLY A 25 -6.86 23.36 2.74
N TYR A 26 -8.18 23.28 2.51
CA TYR A 26 -9.20 23.54 3.53
C TYR A 26 -9.45 22.34 4.46
N VAL A 27 -9.06 21.14 4.07
CA VAL A 27 -9.24 19.91 4.86
C VAL A 27 -7.88 19.30 5.17
N ALA A 28 -7.55 19.25 6.46
CA ALA A 28 -6.37 18.57 6.97
C ALA A 28 -6.77 17.76 8.21
N PHE A 29 -6.44 16.47 8.22
CA PHE A 29 -6.61 15.58 9.37
C PHE A 29 -5.25 15.35 10.02
N ASP A 30 -5.14 15.76 11.28
CA ASP A 30 -3.91 15.66 12.06
C ASP A 30 -3.99 14.48 13.05
N LEU A 31 -4.01 13.26 12.51
CA LEU A 31 -3.90 12.04 13.31
C LEU A 31 -2.74 11.18 12.81
N PRO A 32 -1.48 11.61 12.98
CA PRO A 32 -0.32 10.97 12.39
C PRO A 32 -0.16 9.51 12.80
N ARG A 33 -0.44 9.13 14.05
CA ARG A 33 -0.43 7.73 14.49
C ARG A 33 -1.56 6.93 13.87
N VAL A 34 -2.76 7.49 13.73
CA VAL A 34 -3.89 6.77 13.13
C VAL A 34 -3.65 6.53 11.65
N VAL A 35 -3.18 7.53 10.91
CA VAL A 35 -2.85 7.40 9.48
C VAL A 35 -1.73 6.37 9.28
N THR A 36 -0.69 6.43 10.11
CA THR A 36 0.43 5.47 10.09
C THR A 36 -0.03 4.06 10.45
N GLY A 37 -0.84 3.93 11.50
CA GLY A 37 -1.43 2.65 11.93
C GLY A 37 -2.36 2.07 10.87
N LEU A 38 -3.14 2.90 10.19
CA LEU A 38 -3.99 2.49 9.07
C LEU A 38 -3.14 2.01 7.89
N GLY A 39 -2.07 2.74 7.53
CA GLY A 39 -1.12 2.29 6.50
C GLY A 39 -0.51 0.92 6.84
N ALA A 40 -0.07 0.73 8.07
CA ALA A 40 0.43 -0.56 8.55
C ALA A 40 -0.63 -1.66 8.52
N ALA A 41 -1.88 -1.34 8.92
CA ALA A 41 -2.99 -2.28 8.89
C ALA A 41 -3.36 -2.71 7.46
N LEU A 42 -3.30 -1.80 6.49
CA LEU A 42 -3.52 -2.10 5.07
C LEU A 42 -2.45 -3.04 4.53
N LEU A 43 -1.16 -2.80 4.85
CA LEU A 43 -0.07 -3.72 4.49
C LEU A 43 -0.24 -5.09 5.18
N ALA A 44 -0.68 -5.11 6.44
CA ALA A 44 -1.00 -6.36 7.14
C ALA A 44 -2.18 -7.11 6.49
N GLY A 45 -3.17 -6.41 5.93
CA GLY A 45 -4.23 -7.01 5.12
C GLY A 45 -3.70 -7.70 3.86
N ILE A 46 -2.72 -7.09 3.18
CA ILE A 46 -2.02 -7.73 2.06
C ILE A 46 -1.27 -8.99 2.53
N VAL A 47 -0.58 -8.94 3.67
CA VAL A 47 0.08 -10.11 4.26
C VAL A 47 -0.93 -11.23 4.55
N ALA A 48 -2.04 -10.89 5.22
CA ALA A 48 -3.06 -11.85 5.62
C ALA A 48 -3.72 -12.55 4.40
N THR A 49 -4.03 -11.79 3.35
CA THR A 49 -4.62 -12.34 2.12
C THR A 49 -3.66 -13.30 1.39
N HIS A 50 -2.37 -12.95 1.26
CA HIS A 50 -1.38 -13.82 0.65
C HIS A 50 -1.10 -15.07 1.48
N ALA A 51 -1.00 -14.94 2.82
CA ALA A 51 -0.83 -16.07 3.72
C ALA A 51 -2.05 -17.01 3.69
N TYR A 52 -3.27 -16.45 3.64
CA TYR A 52 -4.49 -17.24 3.49
C TYR A 52 -4.51 -18.00 2.16
N LEU A 53 -4.17 -17.35 1.05
CA LEU A 53 -4.09 -18.03 -0.25
C LEU A 53 -3.07 -19.16 -0.24
N MET A 54 -1.87 -18.95 0.30
CA MET A 54 -0.87 -20.00 0.48
C MET A 54 -1.42 -21.18 1.28
N TYR A 55 -2.02 -20.92 2.44
CA TYR A 55 -2.62 -21.95 3.29
C TYR A 55 -3.74 -22.72 2.57
N SER A 56 -4.63 -22.00 1.89
CA SER A 56 -5.77 -22.58 1.17
C SER A 56 -5.37 -23.44 -0.04
N MET A 57 -4.25 -23.13 -0.69
CA MET A 57 -3.71 -23.93 -1.79
C MET A 57 -2.89 -25.12 -1.29
N ALA A 58 -2.14 -24.94 -0.20
CA ALA A 58 -1.39 -26.02 0.44
C ALA A 58 -2.31 -27.16 0.88
N THR A 59 -3.49 -26.83 1.40
CA THR A 59 -4.51 -27.81 1.81
C THR A 59 -5.19 -28.54 0.63
N ARG A 60 -4.96 -28.12 -0.60
CA ARG A 60 -5.55 -28.73 -1.82
C ARG A 60 -4.50 -29.43 -2.69
N ASP A 61 -3.27 -29.64 -2.18
CA ASP A 61 -2.11 -30.16 -2.93
C ASP A 61 -1.86 -29.44 -4.27
N ALA A 62 -2.26 -28.18 -4.35
CA ALA A 62 -2.27 -27.37 -5.56
C ALA A 62 -1.43 -26.11 -5.35
N LEU A 63 -0.25 -26.26 -4.73
CA LEU A 63 0.63 -25.14 -4.39
C LEU A 63 1.87 -25.08 -5.31
N PRO A 64 1.80 -24.38 -6.46
CA PRO A 64 2.96 -24.15 -7.30
C PRO A 64 4.06 -23.40 -6.55
N GLY A 65 5.31 -23.84 -6.68
CA GLY A 65 6.46 -23.19 -6.05
C GLY A 65 6.62 -21.72 -6.45
N VAL A 66 6.26 -21.36 -7.68
CA VAL A 66 6.29 -19.96 -8.16
C VAL A 66 5.37 -19.06 -7.33
N PHE A 67 4.17 -19.55 -6.97
CA PHE A 67 3.24 -18.79 -6.13
C PHE A 67 3.77 -18.63 -4.71
N VAL A 68 4.42 -19.67 -4.16
CA VAL A 68 5.05 -19.61 -2.83
C VAL A 68 6.12 -18.53 -2.79
N VAL A 69 7.01 -18.51 -3.79
CA VAL A 69 8.08 -17.51 -3.88
C VAL A 69 7.50 -16.10 -3.99
N TYR A 70 6.49 -15.91 -4.85
CA TYR A 70 5.78 -14.63 -4.99
C TYR A 70 5.15 -14.18 -3.66
N ALA A 71 4.34 -15.04 -3.04
CA ALA A 71 3.63 -14.70 -1.82
C ALA A 71 4.58 -14.45 -0.64
N ALA A 72 5.63 -15.26 -0.48
CA ALA A 72 6.65 -15.05 0.53
C ALA A 72 7.39 -13.72 0.34
N ALA A 73 7.73 -13.36 -0.91
CA ALA A 73 8.34 -12.08 -1.21
C ALA A 73 7.40 -10.90 -0.88
N MET A 74 6.13 -10.97 -1.27
CA MET A 74 5.14 -9.94 -0.93
C MET A 74 5.00 -9.78 0.59
N ILE A 75 4.89 -10.89 1.33
CA ILE A 75 4.79 -10.88 2.79
C ILE A 75 6.03 -10.22 3.41
N ALA A 76 7.24 -10.65 3.01
CA ALA A 76 8.48 -10.11 3.54
C ALA A 76 8.60 -8.59 3.30
N VAL A 77 8.30 -8.13 2.08
CA VAL A 77 8.38 -6.70 1.75
C VAL A 77 7.30 -5.89 2.46
N CYS A 78 6.06 -6.39 2.59
CA CYS A 78 5.01 -5.74 3.38
C CYS A 78 5.42 -5.56 4.84
N LEU A 79 5.99 -6.61 5.46
CA LEU A 79 6.43 -6.56 6.86
C LEU A 79 7.59 -5.58 7.06
N LEU A 80 8.56 -5.59 6.14
CA LEU A 80 9.66 -4.62 6.14
C LEU A 80 9.16 -3.19 5.99
N ALA A 81 8.32 -2.93 4.98
CA ALA A 81 7.76 -1.61 4.73
C ALA A 81 6.91 -1.12 5.91
N GLY A 82 6.03 -1.98 6.44
CA GLY A 82 5.19 -1.71 7.61
C GLY A 82 6.01 -1.40 8.87
N GLY A 83 7.08 -2.16 9.11
CA GLY A 83 8.00 -1.91 10.22
C GLY A 83 8.74 -0.58 10.09
N MET A 84 9.13 -0.20 8.85
CA MET A 84 9.80 1.07 8.58
C MET A 84 8.93 2.28 8.90
N VAL A 85 7.60 2.19 8.75
CA VAL A 85 6.68 3.31 9.05
C VAL A 85 6.73 3.72 10.54
N PHE A 86 7.06 2.80 11.44
CA PHE A 86 7.26 3.08 12.87
C PHE A 86 8.69 3.53 13.22
N GLY A 87 9.57 3.67 12.23
CA GLY A 87 10.94 4.13 12.43
C GLY A 87 10.98 5.54 13.01
N ARG A 88 11.82 5.75 14.05
CA ARG A 88 12.07 7.09 14.62
C ARG A 88 12.74 8.05 13.63
N ASN A 89 13.44 7.51 12.64
CA ASN A 89 14.06 8.31 11.60
C ASN A 89 13.02 8.64 10.50
N PRO A 90 12.70 9.93 10.26
CA PRO A 90 11.72 10.34 9.26
C PRO A 90 12.06 9.86 7.84
N ALA A 91 13.35 9.70 7.51
CA ALA A 91 13.76 9.18 6.21
C ALA A 91 13.39 7.69 6.05
N VAL A 92 13.49 6.91 7.12
CA VAL A 92 13.12 5.48 7.12
C VAL A 92 11.61 5.33 7.03
N ALA A 93 10.85 6.12 7.81
CA ALA A 93 9.39 6.12 7.73
C ALA A 93 8.92 6.49 6.31
N GLN A 94 9.51 7.52 5.70
CA GLN A 94 9.19 7.93 4.34
C GLN A 94 9.56 6.85 3.30
N ALA A 95 10.71 6.19 3.45
CA ALA A 95 11.06 5.06 2.60
C ALA A 95 10.02 3.93 2.71
N GLY A 96 9.55 3.62 3.93
CA GLY A 96 8.48 2.64 4.16
C GLY A 96 7.20 2.95 3.37
N TRP A 97 6.77 4.22 3.36
CA TRP A 97 5.61 4.66 2.57
C TRP A 97 5.79 4.49 1.05
N TYR A 98 6.97 4.84 0.52
CA TYR A 98 7.27 4.65 -0.90
C TYR A 98 7.35 3.18 -1.28
N PHE A 99 8.01 2.35 -0.48
CA PHE A 99 8.07 0.91 -0.70
C PHE A 99 6.69 0.27 -0.64
N GLY A 100 5.88 0.61 0.37
CA GLY A 100 4.49 0.15 0.47
C GLY A 100 3.63 0.55 -0.73
N SER A 101 3.88 1.72 -1.31
CA SER A 101 3.14 2.18 -2.51
C SER A 101 3.58 1.47 -3.77
N ALA A 102 4.89 1.33 -3.98
CA ALA A 102 5.44 0.59 -5.11
C ALA A 102 4.94 -0.87 -5.08
N LEU A 103 4.94 -1.48 -3.90
CA LEU A 103 4.41 -2.82 -3.68
C LEU A 103 2.91 -2.89 -3.97
N SER A 104 2.12 -1.94 -3.46
CA SER A 104 0.68 -1.88 -3.72
C SER A 104 0.36 -1.73 -5.22
N VAL A 105 1.18 -0.98 -5.97
CA VAL A 105 1.06 -0.88 -7.43
C VAL A 105 1.36 -2.22 -8.10
N VAL A 106 2.41 -2.93 -7.67
CA VAL A 106 2.72 -4.28 -8.16
C VAL A 106 1.58 -5.25 -7.87
N VAL A 107 1.07 -5.29 -6.63
CA VAL A 107 -0.05 -6.15 -6.23
C VAL A 107 -1.28 -5.85 -7.08
N THR A 108 -1.61 -4.57 -7.27
CA THR A 108 -2.73 -4.15 -8.12
C THR A 108 -2.55 -4.63 -9.57
N GLY A 109 -1.36 -4.43 -10.15
CA GLY A 109 -1.06 -4.85 -11.51
C GLY A 109 -1.11 -6.36 -11.69
N VAL A 110 -0.52 -7.12 -10.76
CA VAL A 110 -0.56 -8.59 -10.76
C VAL A 110 -1.99 -9.08 -10.60
N ASP A 111 -2.77 -8.54 -9.68
CA ASP A 111 -4.16 -8.94 -9.45
C ASP A 111 -5.02 -8.70 -10.70
N VAL A 112 -4.92 -7.52 -11.31
CA VAL A 112 -5.67 -7.22 -12.55
C VAL A 112 -5.20 -8.10 -13.71
N ALA A 113 -3.90 -8.26 -13.91
CA ALA A 113 -3.36 -9.10 -14.99
C ALA A 113 -3.79 -10.56 -14.84
N THR A 114 -3.74 -11.10 -13.63
CA THR A 114 -4.12 -12.49 -13.34
C THR A 114 -5.64 -12.70 -13.33
N ARG A 115 -6.46 -11.66 -13.27
CA ARG A 115 -7.90 -11.75 -13.56
C ARG A 115 -8.20 -11.86 -15.05
N ILE A 116 -7.38 -11.23 -15.90
CA ILE A 116 -7.55 -11.24 -17.36
C ILE A 116 -6.95 -12.52 -17.96
N ALA A 117 -5.81 -12.98 -17.46
CA ALA A 117 -5.10 -14.15 -17.96
C ALA A 117 -5.06 -15.27 -16.90
N SER A 118 -5.42 -16.49 -17.31
CA SER A 118 -5.24 -17.69 -16.50
C SER A 118 -3.80 -18.19 -16.58
N LEU A 119 -3.18 -18.45 -15.43
CA LEU A 119 -1.86 -19.06 -15.35
C LEU A 119 -2.00 -20.58 -15.19
N PRO A 120 -1.31 -21.40 -16.01
CA PRO A 120 -1.26 -22.84 -15.81
C PRO A 120 -0.79 -23.18 -14.40
N GLY A 121 -1.50 -24.10 -13.72
CA GLY A 121 -1.23 -24.46 -12.33
C GLY A 121 -1.80 -23.49 -11.27
N LEU A 122 -2.37 -22.35 -11.68
CA LEU A 122 -3.00 -21.38 -10.77
C LEU A 122 -4.43 -21.00 -11.21
N THR A 123 -5.09 -21.84 -12.00
CA THR A 123 -6.47 -21.59 -12.50
C THR A 123 -7.51 -21.54 -11.38
N ALA A 124 -7.18 -22.05 -10.18
CA ALA A 124 -8.01 -21.91 -9.00
C ALA A 124 -8.13 -20.44 -8.51
N VAL A 125 -7.17 -19.59 -8.86
CA VAL A 125 -7.11 -18.19 -8.41
C VAL A 125 -6.90 -17.16 -9.52
N THR A 126 -6.62 -17.61 -10.75
CA THR A 126 -6.39 -16.75 -11.93
C THR A 126 -7.44 -17.00 -13.01
N GLY A 127 -7.63 -16.04 -13.92
CA GLY A 127 -8.67 -16.04 -14.95
C GLY A 127 -10.08 -15.86 -14.38
N ARG A 128 -10.21 -15.35 -13.16
CA ARG A 128 -11.47 -15.30 -12.40
C ARG A 128 -11.58 -14.02 -11.58
N TRP A 129 -12.80 -13.52 -11.41
CA TRP A 129 -13.10 -12.30 -10.65
C TRP A 129 -13.73 -12.57 -9.28
N ASP A 130 -14.14 -13.82 -9.02
CA ASP A 130 -14.89 -14.25 -7.84
C ASP A 130 -14.01 -14.77 -6.70
N VAL A 131 -12.69 -14.58 -6.78
CA VAL A 131 -11.73 -14.99 -5.76
C VAL A 131 -11.68 -13.91 -4.66
N ALA A 132 -12.47 -14.08 -3.61
CA ALA A 132 -12.62 -13.08 -2.55
C ALA A 132 -11.28 -12.62 -1.92
N PRO A 133 -10.32 -13.50 -1.57
CA PRO A 133 -9.02 -13.06 -1.03
C PRO A 133 -8.23 -12.16 -1.99
N ALA A 134 -8.31 -12.41 -3.30
CA ALA A 134 -7.67 -11.60 -4.33
C ALA A 134 -8.31 -10.20 -4.39
N THR A 135 -9.65 -10.13 -4.31
CA THR A 135 -10.37 -8.86 -4.22
C THR A 135 -10.02 -8.07 -2.96
N PHE A 136 -9.83 -8.73 -1.82
CA PHE A 136 -9.32 -8.05 -0.62
C PHE A 136 -7.90 -7.53 -0.82
N ALA A 137 -7.00 -8.31 -1.42
CA ALA A 137 -5.63 -7.86 -1.70
C ALA A 137 -5.62 -6.61 -2.60
N LEU A 138 -6.44 -6.59 -3.66
CA LEU A 138 -6.65 -5.44 -4.52
C LEU A 138 -7.19 -4.23 -3.75
N ALA A 139 -8.21 -4.44 -2.90
CA ALA A 139 -8.80 -3.38 -2.10
C ALA A 139 -7.80 -2.77 -1.11
N PHE A 140 -7.01 -3.60 -0.41
CA PHE A 140 -5.99 -3.12 0.53
C PHE A 140 -4.86 -2.37 -0.19
N ALA A 141 -4.41 -2.86 -1.34
CA ALA A 141 -3.40 -2.20 -2.16
C ALA A 141 -3.90 -0.85 -2.69
N GLY A 142 -5.10 -0.81 -3.25
CA GLY A 142 -5.73 0.42 -3.72
C GLY A 142 -5.95 1.44 -2.59
N ALA A 143 -6.43 0.97 -1.44
CA ALA A 143 -6.61 1.82 -0.26
C ALA A 143 -5.28 2.36 0.26
N PHE A 144 -4.19 1.58 0.23
CA PHE A 144 -2.87 2.06 0.64
C PHE A 144 -2.35 3.14 -0.31
N ILE A 145 -2.51 2.96 -1.62
CA ILE A 145 -2.13 3.98 -2.62
C ILE A 145 -2.93 5.26 -2.39
N GLY A 146 -4.25 5.13 -2.21
CA GLY A 146 -5.12 6.28 -1.90
C GLY A 146 -4.70 6.99 -0.61
N LEU A 147 -4.45 6.23 0.46
CA LEU A 147 -3.98 6.77 1.73
C LEU A 147 -2.66 7.52 1.57
N HIS A 148 -1.66 6.91 0.92
CA HIS A 148 -0.38 7.59 0.72
C HIS A 148 -0.52 8.84 -0.18
N ALA A 149 -1.40 8.82 -1.18
CA ALA A 149 -1.70 10.00 -1.98
C ALA A 149 -2.26 11.14 -1.12
N THR A 150 -3.14 10.86 -0.16
CA THR A 150 -3.64 11.88 0.77
C THR A 150 -2.54 12.46 1.67
N VAL A 151 -1.56 11.64 2.06
CA VAL A 151 -0.37 12.09 2.81
C VAL A 151 0.51 13.01 1.94
N LEU A 152 0.74 12.65 0.68
CA LEU A 152 1.52 13.47 -0.26
C LEU A 152 0.83 14.79 -0.62
N LEU A 153 -0.50 14.81 -0.66
CA LEU A 153 -1.31 16.01 -0.90
C LEU A 153 -1.42 16.92 0.33
N GLY A 154 -0.96 16.46 1.49
CA GLY A 154 -1.06 17.20 2.77
C GLY A 154 -2.45 17.19 3.39
N ILE A 155 -3.35 16.30 2.94
CA ILE A 155 -4.67 16.10 3.55
C ILE A 155 -4.54 15.33 4.86
N ASN A 156 -3.63 14.36 4.91
CA ASN A 156 -3.33 13.57 6.10
C ASN A 156 -1.86 13.77 6.51
N VAL A 157 -1.61 13.84 7.81
CA VAL A 157 -0.25 13.81 8.37
C VAL A 157 0.12 12.36 8.72
N ALA A 158 1.38 11.97 8.55
CA ALA A 158 1.89 10.65 8.96
C ALA A 158 3.07 10.80 9.95
N TYR A 159 3.19 9.87 10.89
CA TYR A 159 4.28 9.80 11.85
C TYR A 159 5.62 9.61 11.10
N PRO A 160 6.74 10.25 11.52
CA PRO A 160 6.96 11.03 12.76
C PRO A 160 6.80 12.55 12.63
N ARG A 161 6.27 13.08 11.52
CA ARG A 161 6.10 14.54 11.39
C ARG A 161 4.99 15.02 12.33
N ARG A 162 5.38 15.76 13.35
CA ARG A 162 4.49 16.49 14.28
C ARG A 162 4.61 17.97 13.96
N GLN A 163 3.84 18.50 13.01
CA GLN A 163 3.74 19.96 12.91
C GLN A 163 2.63 20.42 13.86
N LEU A 164 3.03 20.76 15.08
CA LEU A 164 2.31 21.61 16.05
C LEU A 164 1.02 21.12 16.72
N TRP A 165 0.51 19.91 16.49
CA TRP A 165 -0.68 19.44 17.23
C TRP A 165 -0.56 17.97 17.66
N GLU A 166 -1.20 17.64 18.79
CA GLU A 166 -1.09 16.34 19.46
C GLU A 166 -2.16 15.35 18.99
N ASP A 167 -1.74 14.08 18.95
CA ASP A 167 -2.56 12.88 18.81
C ASP A 167 -2.41 11.93 20.01
#